data_AF-A0A258H4E9-F1
#
_entry.id   AF-A0A258H4E9-F1
#
_cell.length_a   1.000
_cell.length_b   1.000
_cell.length_c   1.000
_cell.angle_alpha   90.00
_cell.angle_beta   90.00
_cell.angle_gamma   90.00
#
_symmetry.space_group_name_H-M   'P 1'
#
loop_
_entity.id
_entity.type
_entity.pdbx_description
1 polymer ?
#
loop_
_entity_poly.entity_id
_entity_poly.type
_entity_poly.pdbx_seq_one_letter_code
_entity_poly.pdbx_strand_id
1 'polypeptide(L)'
;MIASGTIAMGAVGLALAAVSSDALVWSRTVSPDGTLSAETPCTAGEIHAGRAIPNAQLPIRNYVPESRILCRAGGRAFMAGVIDVNDAPAGVSAYDHLVEMLGKRAPAQGKPGQTVIAGRRAIINRAVRGGTIAQTGFIEVGPKKIVTVVAGSMPGASEIADMGAAIDRFYGSIEVKN
;
A
#
# COMPACT_ATOMS: atom_id res chain seq x y z
N MET A 1 -21.47 20.66 39.27
CA MET A 1 -20.39 21.57 38.81
C MET A 1 -19.78 20.95 37.56
N ILE A 2 -20.05 21.51 36.39
CA ILE A 2 -19.38 21.12 35.14
C ILE A 2 -18.62 22.37 34.70
N ALA A 3 -17.29 22.31 34.84
CA ALA A 3 -16.42 23.41 34.45
C ALA A 3 -16.43 23.51 32.92
N SER A 4 -16.85 24.69 32.45
CA SER A 4 -16.66 25.14 31.07
C SER A 4 -15.16 25.29 30.82
N GLY A 5 -14.64 24.60 29.81
CA GLY A 5 -13.24 24.69 29.38
C GLY A 5 -13.18 24.95 27.88
N THR A 6 -13.33 26.22 27.50
CA THR A 6 -13.09 26.71 26.15
C THR A 6 -11.58 26.65 25.88
N ILE A 7 -11.14 25.82 24.93
CA ILE A 7 -9.76 25.86 24.43
C ILE A 7 -9.74 26.80 23.24
N ALA A 8 -9.17 27.98 23.44
CA ALA A 8 -8.88 28.93 22.37
C ALA A 8 -7.76 28.38 21.47
N MET A 9 -8.09 28.07 20.21
CA MET A 9 -7.09 27.78 19.18
C MET A 9 -6.50 29.11 18.69
N GLY A 10 -5.30 29.45 19.16
CA GLY A 10 -4.49 30.50 18.55
C GLY A 10 -4.11 30.09 17.13
N ALA A 11 -4.54 30.87 16.14
CA ALA A 11 -4.10 30.73 14.76
C ALA A 11 -2.63 31.17 14.66
N VAL A 12 -1.70 30.21 14.69
CA VAL A 12 -0.35 30.46 14.21
C VAL A 12 -0.42 30.46 12.68
N GLY A 13 -0.48 31.66 12.10
CA GLY A 13 -0.39 31.87 10.67
C GLY A 13 1.00 31.50 10.17
N LEU A 14 1.18 30.23 9.78
CA LEU A 14 2.18 29.86 8.82
C LEU A 14 1.59 30.16 7.44
N ALA A 15 2.08 31.23 6.81
CA ALA A 15 1.90 31.42 5.39
C ALA A 15 2.59 30.25 4.67
N LEU A 16 1.86 29.15 4.52
CA LEU A 16 2.18 28.11 3.56
C LEU A 16 1.96 28.76 2.19
N ALA A 17 3.06 29.03 1.48
CA ALA A 17 2.95 29.17 0.04
C ALA A 17 2.16 27.95 -0.44
N ALA A 18 1.01 28.19 -1.07
CA ALA A 18 0.25 27.13 -1.72
C ALA A 18 1.18 26.53 -2.78
N VAL A 19 1.77 25.38 -2.46
CA VAL A 19 2.44 24.55 -3.46
C VAL A 19 1.36 24.19 -4.45
N SER A 20 1.58 24.58 -5.71
CA SER A 20 0.72 24.24 -6.83
C SER A 20 0.43 22.74 -6.84
N SER A 21 -0.74 22.38 -7.36
CA SER A 21 -1.12 21.02 -7.72
C SER A 21 -0.22 20.49 -8.85
N ASP A 22 1.08 20.39 -8.61
CA ASP A 22 2.01 19.80 -9.56
C ASP A 22 1.58 18.36 -9.77
N ALA A 23 1.28 18.04 -11.03
CA ALA A 23 0.92 16.69 -11.41
C ALA A 23 2.02 15.73 -10.92
N LEU A 24 1.64 14.70 -10.17
CA LEU A 24 2.57 13.69 -9.70
C LEU A 24 3.35 13.11 -10.89
N VAL A 25 4.67 13.17 -10.83
CA VAL A 25 5.54 12.58 -11.86
C VAL A 25 5.70 11.09 -11.54
N TRP A 26 5.09 10.24 -12.36
CA TRP A 26 5.17 8.79 -12.20
C TRP A 26 6.37 8.23 -12.95
N SER A 27 7.16 7.42 -12.26
CA SER A 27 8.30 6.73 -12.85
C SER A 27 8.31 5.25 -12.48
N ARG A 28 8.75 4.41 -13.42
CA ARG A 28 8.86 2.97 -13.17
C ARG A 28 10.04 2.69 -12.26
N THR A 29 9.77 1.99 -11.17
CA THR A 29 10.73 1.52 -10.18
C THR A 29 10.79 0.00 -10.22
N VAL A 30 11.99 -0.54 -10.13
CA VAL A 30 12.24 -1.99 -10.04
C VAL A 30 12.74 -2.31 -8.63
N SER A 31 12.27 -3.42 -8.06
CA SER A 31 12.79 -3.92 -6.78
C SER A 31 14.30 -4.23 -6.89
N PRO A 32 15.05 -4.13 -5.79
CA PRO A 32 16.49 -4.47 -5.80
C PRO A 32 16.82 -5.83 -6.40
N ASP A 33 16.01 -6.85 -6.12
CA ASP A 33 16.18 -8.21 -6.65
C ASP A 33 15.64 -8.41 -8.08
N GLY A 34 15.02 -7.39 -8.68
CA GLY A 34 14.45 -7.43 -10.02
C GLY A 34 13.14 -8.21 -10.16
N THR A 35 12.60 -8.78 -9.09
CA THR A 35 11.39 -9.64 -9.12
C THR A 35 10.12 -8.85 -9.38
N LEU A 36 10.10 -7.56 -9.04
CA LEU A 36 8.92 -6.71 -9.08
C LEU A 36 9.25 -5.38 -9.74
N SER A 37 8.30 -4.83 -10.49
CA SER A 37 8.32 -3.41 -10.86
C SER A 37 6.95 -2.76 -10.71
N ALA A 38 6.95 -1.46 -10.46
CA ALA A 38 5.75 -0.65 -10.29
C ALA A 38 6.05 0.81 -10.66
N GLU A 39 5.06 1.55 -11.15
CA GLU A 39 5.16 3.00 -11.25
C GLU A 39 4.93 3.65 -9.89
N THR A 40 5.76 4.60 -9.48
CA THR A 40 5.55 5.35 -8.24
C THR A 40 5.73 6.85 -8.48
N PRO A 41 5.08 7.71 -7.68
CA PRO A 41 5.29 9.15 -7.74
C PRO A 41 6.50 9.61 -6.92
N CYS A 42 7.31 8.69 -6.39
CA CYS A 42 8.49 9.02 -5.60
C CYS A 42 9.73 9.16 -6.48
N THR A 43 10.63 10.03 -6.06
CA THR A 43 11.98 10.15 -6.59
C THR A 43 12.83 8.93 -6.22
N ALA A 44 13.92 8.70 -6.96
CA ALA A 44 14.87 7.63 -6.64
C ALA A 44 15.45 7.74 -5.21
N GLY A 45 15.66 8.97 -4.72
CA GLY A 45 16.12 9.22 -3.34
C GLY A 45 15.10 8.78 -2.29
N GLU A 46 13.81 9.08 -2.50
CA GLU A 46 12.73 8.64 -1.61
C GLU A 46 12.56 7.12 -1.63
N ILE A 47 12.67 6.48 -2.81
CA ILE A 47 12.69 5.02 -2.93
C ILE A 47 13.88 4.43 -2.16
N HIS A 48 15.08 5.01 -2.31
CA HIS A 48 16.27 4.56 -1.60
C HIS A 48 16.11 4.68 -0.07
N ALA A 49 15.58 5.81 0.42
CA ALA A 49 15.28 5.99 1.83
C ALA A 49 14.24 4.98 2.34
N GLY A 50 13.23 4.66 1.53
CA GLY A 50 12.25 3.62 1.82
C GLY A 50 12.88 2.24 2.05
N ARG A 51 13.96 1.90 1.33
CA ARG A 51 14.69 0.64 1.51
C ARG A 51 15.38 0.54 2.86
N ALA A 52 15.69 1.65 3.53
CA ALA A 52 16.29 1.63 4.86
C ALA A 52 15.26 1.32 5.97
N ILE A 53 13.96 1.38 5.68
CA ILE A 53 12.91 1.14 6.68
C ILE A 53 12.87 -0.35 7.06
N PRO A 54 13.06 -0.72 8.34
CA PRO A 54 12.99 -2.12 8.76
C PRO A 54 11.59 -2.71 8.59
N ASN A 55 11.50 -3.99 8.25
CA ASN A 55 10.22 -4.69 8.10
C ASN A 55 9.33 -4.62 9.36
N ALA A 56 9.92 -4.53 10.55
CA ALA A 56 9.18 -4.38 11.80
C ALA A 56 8.31 -3.11 11.87
N GLN A 57 8.64 -2.10 11.06
CA GLN A 57 7.93 -0.82 10.99
C GLN A 57 6.91 -0.76 9.84
N LEU A 58 6.73 -1.86 9.10
CA LEU A 58 5.87 -1.93 7.93
C LEU A 58 4.51 -2.57 8.29
N PRO A 59 3.45 -2.24 7.52
CA PRO A 59 2.12 -2.83 7.73
C PRO A 59 2.12 -4.35 7.57
N ILE A 60 3.03 -4.87 6.75
CA ILE A 60 3.30 -6.30 6.56
C ILE A 60 4.77 -6.53 6.91
N ARG A 61 5.05 -7.45 7.84
CA ARG A 61 6.36 -7.57 8.50
C ARG A 61 7.28 -8.64 7.91
N ASN A 62 6.77 -9.46 7.00
CA ASN A 62 7.43 -10.65 6.48
C ASN A 62 7.82 -10.52 4.99
N TYR A 63 8.10 -9.30 4.54
CA TYR A 63 8.66 -9.07 3.21
C TYR A 63 10.02 -9.74 3.06
N VAL A 64 10.24 -10.37 1.90
CA VAL A 64 11.58 -10.69 1.42
C VAL A 64 12.32 -9.35 1.23
N PRO A 65 13.41 -9.08 1.97
CA PRO A 65 13.96 -7.72 2.11
C PRO A 65 14.26 -6.99 0.79
N GLU A 66 14.82 -7.70 -0.20
CA GLU A 66 15.24 -7.14 -1.49
C GLU A 66 14.12 -7.13 -2.56
N SER A 67 12.93 -7.63 -2.23
CA SER A 67 11.80 -7.71 -3.18
C SER A 67 10.90 -6.47 -3.17
N ARG A 68 11.15 -5.52 -2.27
CA ARG A 68 10.22 -4.44 -1.97
C ARG A 68 10.49 -3.17 -2.76
N ILE A 69 9.41 -2.52 -3.15
CA ILE A 69 9.33 -1.13 -3.57
C ILE A 69 8.54 -0.40 -2.48
N LEU A 70 9.12 0.66 -1.92
CA LEU A 70 8.46 1.50 -0.92
C LEU A 70 8.64 2.97 -1.27
N CYS A 71 7.53 3.61 -1.61
CA CYS A 71 7.41 5.04 -1.86
C CYS A 71 6.60 5.66 -0.71
N ARG A 72 7.18 6.61 0.01
CA ARG A 72 6.51 7.36 1.08
C ARG A 72 6.83 8.85 0.94
N ALA A 73 5.85 9.63 0.52
CA ALA A 73 6.02 11.06 0.23
C ALA A 73 4.71 11.84 0.46
N GLY A 74 4.79 13.05 1.03
CA GLY A 74 3.63 13.95 1.13
C GLY A 74 2.40 13.36 1.82
N GLY A 75 2.59 12.56 2.88
CA GLY A 75 1.47 11.90 3.56
C GLY A 75 0.93 10.64 2.85
N ARG A 76 1.55 10.20 1.75
CA ARG A 76 1.18 8.99 0.99
C ARG A 76 2.13 7.84 1.28
N ALA A 77 1.64 6.63 1.08
CA ALA A 77 2.47 5.44 1.01
C ALA A 77 2.00 4.55 -0.15
N PHE A 78 2.95 4.11 -0.98
CA PHE A 78 2.78 3.07 -1.99
C PHE A 78 3.85 2.02 -1.75
N MET A 79 3.44 0.78 -1.56
CA MET A 79 4.31 -0.32 -1.22
C MET A 79 3.90 -1.55 -1.99
N ALA A 80 4.87 -2.25 -2.54
CA ALA A 80 4.67 -3.60 -3.06
C ALA A 80 5.91 -4.44 -2.75
N GLY A 81 5.71 -5.73 -2.50
CA GLY A 81 6.83 -6.64 -2.23
C GLY A 81 6.37 -8.08 -2.11
N VAL A 82 7.31 -9.01 -2.18
CA VAL A 82 7.03 -10.44 -2.08
C VAL A 82 7.07 -10.85 -0.61
N ILE A 83 6.10 -11.67 -0.22
CA ILE A 83 6.17 -12.43 1.03
C ILE A 83 6.19 -13.93 0.71
N ASP A 84 6.97 -14.68 1.49
CA ASP A 84 6.93 -16.13 1.50
C ASP A 84 5.86 -16.61 2.50
N VAL A 85 5.00 -17.50 2.05
CA VAL A 85 3.90 -18.11 2.83
C VAL A 85 4.25 -19.56 3.07
N ASN A 86 5.16 -19.77 4.02
CA ASN A 86 5.70 -21.09 4.33
C ASN A 86 4.77 -21.93 5.21
N ASP A 87 3.74 -21.32 5.80
CA ASP A 87 2.73 -21.94 6.65
C ASP A 87 1.55 -22.53 5.86
N ALA A 88 1.47 -22.28 4.54
CA ALA A 88 0.43 -22.87 3.71
C ALA A 88 0.53 -24.42 3.72
N PRO A 89 -0.59 -25.16 3.86
CA PRO A 89 -0.59 -26.63 3.85
C PRO A 89 0.07 -27.23 2.60
N ALA A 90 0.53 -28.48 2.71
CA ALA A 90 1.05 -29.22 1.56
C ALA A 90 -0.02 -29.35 0.46
N GLY A 91 0.36 -29.11 -0.79
CA GLY A 91 -0.57 -29.13 -1.93
C GLY A 91 -1.50 -27.91 -2.05
N VAL A 92 -1.48 -26.98 -1.09
CA VAL A 92 -2.27 -25.74 -1.12
C VAL A 92 -1.37 -24.56 -1.47
N SER A 93 -1.81 -23.76 -2.45
CA SER A 93 -1.11 -22.54 -2.83
C SER A 93 -1.20 -21.49 -1.72
N ALA A 94 -0.19 -20.61 -1.65
CA ALA A 94 -0.20 -19.45 -0.75
C ALA A 94 -1.46 -18.60 -0.91
N TYR A 95 -1.92 -18.42 -2.14
CA TYR A 95 -3.12 -17.64 -2.45
C TYR A 95 -4.37 -18.31 -1.89
N ASP A 96 -4.59 -19.60 -2.17
CA ASP A 96 -5.79 -20.32 -1.73
C ASP A 96 -5.84 -20.42 -0.21
N HIS A 97 -4.69 -20.64 0.43
CA HIS A 97 -4.58 -20.62 1.88
C HIS A 97 -4.97 -19.26 2.47
N LEU A 98 -4.52 -18.16 1.84
CA LEU A 98 -4.88 -16.81 2.26
C LEU A 98 -6.38 -16.53 2.06
N VAL A 99 -6.97 -16.91 0.91
CA VAL A 99 -8.41 -16.79 0.66
C VAL A 99 -9.21 -17.48 1.76
N GLU A 100 -8.82 -18.70 2.10
CA GLU A 100 -9.46 -19.49 3.16
C GLU A 100 -9.35 -18.81 4.53
N MET A 101 -8.16 -18.31 4.90
CA MET A 101 -7.95 -17.59 6.16
C MET A 101 -8.77 -16.30 6.23
N LEU A 102 -8.82 -15.53 5.15
CA LEU A 102 -9.63 -14.31 5.08
C LEU A 102 -11.12 -14.62 5.15
N GLY A 103 -11.57 -15.68 4.47
CA GLY A 103 -12.96 -16.15 4.52
C GLY A 103 -13.41 -16.58 5.91
N LYS A 104 -12.51 -17.18 6.71
CA LYS A 104 -12.78 -17.55 8.11
C LYS A 104 -12.79 -16.35 9.07
N ARG A 105 -12.09 -15.27 8.73
CA ARG A 105 -11.88 -14.10 9.63
C ARG A 105 -12.75 -12.89 9.33
N ALA A 106 -13.32 -12.77 8.13
CA ALA A 106 -14.07 -11.58 7.75
C ALA A 106 -15.46 -11.52 8.43
N PRO A 107 -15.77 -10.48 9.25
CA PRO A 107 -17.15 -10.18 9.60
C PRO A 107 -17.92 -9.78 8.32
N ALA A 108 -19.25 -9.92 8.33
CA ALA A 108 -20.12 -9.75 7.16
C ALA A 108 -20.05 -8.37 6.45
N GLN A 109 -19.28 -7.40 6.95
CA GLN A 109 -19.07 -6.10 6.32
C GLN A 109 -17.72 -6.05 5.60
N GLY A 110 -17.78 -6.11 4.26
CA GLY A 110 -16.63 -5.94 3.37
C GLY A 110 -15.88 -7.25 3.11
N LYS A 111 -16.44 -8.12 2.27
CA LYS A 111 -15.65 -9.23 1.70
C LYS A 111 -14.60 -8.63 0.75
N PRO A 112 -13.31 -9.00 0.89
CA PRO A 112 -12.30 -8.64 -0.09
C PRO A 112 -12.73 -9.06 -1.50
N GLY A 113 -12.57 -8.18 -2.48
CA GLY A 113 -12.90 -8.46 -3.87
C GLY A 113 -11.82 -9.32 -4.52
N GLN A 114 -12.21 -10.44 -5.13
CA GLN A 114 -11.30 -11.21 -5.98
C GLN A 114 -11.25 -10.57 -7.37
N THR A 115 -10.06 -10.50 -7.96
CA THR A 115 -9.82 -9.88 -9.27
C THR A 115 -8.59 -10.51 -9.94
N VAL A 116 -8.17 -9.97 -11.08
CA VAL A 116 -6.95 -10.37 -11.80
C VAL A 116 -6.05 -9.14 -11.97
N ILE A 117 -4.76 -9.28 -11.61
CA ILE A 117 -3.73 -8.25 -11.81
C ILE A 117 -2.56 -8.91 -12.53
N ALA A 118 -2.10 -8.33 -13.65
CA ALA A 118 -1.03 -8.88 -14.49
C ALA A 118 -1.25 -10.36 -14.86
N GLY A 119 -2.50 -10.74 -15.15
CA GLY A 119 -2.88 -12.12 -15.49
C GLY A 119 -2.91 -13.10 -14.32
N ARG A 120 -2.71 -12.64 -13.09
CA ARG A 120 -2.65 -13.47 -11.87
C ARG A 120 -3.84 -13.23 -10.97
N ARG A 121 -4.25 -14.27 -10.23
CA ARG A 121 -5.33 -14.15 -9.23
C ARG A 121 -4.92 -13.15 -8.16
N ALA A 122 -5.84 -12.27 -7.81
CA ALA A 122 -5.62 -11.24 -6.81
C ALA A 122 -6.82 -11.11 -5.88
N ILE A 123 -6.55 -10.67 -4.65
CA ILE A 123 -7.57 -10.20 -3.71
C ILE A 123 -7.25 -8.76 -3.41
N ILE A 124 -8.24 -7.88 -3.46
CA ILE A 124 -8.11 -6.47 -3.09
C ILE A 124 -9.14 -6.09 -2.03
N ASN A 125 -8.74 -5.24 -1.10
CA ASN A 125 -9.60 -4.66 -0.10
C ASN A 125 -9.33 -3.17 -0.01
N ARG A 126 -10.33 -2.35 -0.34
CA ARG A 126 -10.26 -0.88 -0.25
C ARG A 126 -11.11 -0.42 0.93
N ALA A 127 -10.52 0.38 1.80
CA ALA A 127 -11.18 1.03 2.92
C ALA A 127 -11.12 2.55 2.74
N VAL A 128 -12.26 3.21 2.90
CA VAL A 128 -12.37 4.67 2.91
C VAL A 128 -13.03 5.08 4.22
N ARG A 129 -12.31 5.83 5.07
CA ARG A 129 -12.83 6.27 6.37
C ARG A 129 -12.18 7.59 6.79
N GLY A 130 -13.01 8.58 7.17
CA GLY A 130 -12.53 9.84 7.75
C GLY A 130 -11.56 10.63 6.86
N GLY A 131 -11.77 10.61 5.54
CA GLY A 131 -10.88 11.25 4.55
C GLY A 131 -9.63 10.44 4.21
N THR A 132 -9.39 9.31 4.87
CA THR A 132 -8.33 8.37 4.50
C THR A 132 -8.85 7.32 3.53
N ILE A 133 -8.05 7.03 2.50
CA ILE A 133 -8.22 5.87 1.63
C ILE A 133 -7.00 4.96 1.76
N ALA A 134 -7.24 3.67 1.93
CA ALA A 134 -6.21 2.65 1.92
C ALA A 134 -6.69 1.44 1.12
N GLN A 135 -5.81 0.87 0.31
CA GLN A 135 -6.05 -0.37 -0.41
C GLN A 135 -4.92 -1.34 -0.13
N THR A 136 -5.30 -2.53 0.30
CA THR A 136 -4.40 -3.69 0.44
C THR A 136 -4.78 -4.73 -0.60
N GLY A 137 -3.79 -5.36 -1.22
CA GLY A 137 -4.00 -6.45 -2.14
C GLY A 137 -2.93 -7.53 -2.05
N PHE A 138 -3.32 -8.72 -2.49
CA PHE A 138 -2.48 -9.91 -2.52
C PHE A 138 -2.58 -10.54 -3.89
N ILE A 139 -1.46 -10.70 -4.58
CA ILE A 139 -1.37 -11.19 -5.96
C ILE A 139 -0.60 -12.51 -5.94
N GLU A 140 -1.18 -13.56 -6.53
CA GLU A 140 -0.54 -14.87 -6.65
C GLU A 140 0.69 -14.81 -7.53
N VAL A 141 1.86 -15.18 -7.00
CA VAL A 141 3.10 -15.22 -7.79
C VAL A 141 3.78 -16.58 -7.84
N GLY A 142 3.47 -17.48 -6.90
CA GLY A 142 3.92 -18.86 -6.93
C GLY A 142 3.26 -19.71 -5.83
N PRO A 143 3.59 -21.00 -5.73
CA PRO A 143 2.91 -21.93 -4.82
C PRO A 143 3.06 -21.54 -3.35
N LYS A 144 4.16 -20.88 -2.97
CA LYS A 144 4.45 -20.41 -1.61
C LYS A 144 4.75 -18.91 -1.56
N LYS A 145 4.39 -18.15 -2.60
CA LYS A 145 4.73 -16.73 -2.72
C LYS A 145 3.54 -15.91 -3.17
N ILE A 146 3.37 -14.76 -2.52
CA ILE A 146 2.38 -13.74 -2.90
C ILE A 146 3.06 -12.37 -2.90
N VAL A 147 2.70 -11.54 -3.85
CA VAL A 147 3.03 -10.11 -3.81
C VAL A 147 1.95 -9.43 -3.00
N THR A 148 2.36 -8.70 -1.96
CA THR A 148 1.46 -7.84 -1.21
C THR A 148 1.63 -6.40 -1.68
N VAL A 149 0.51 -5.74 -1.92
CA VAL A 149 0.45 -4.36 -2.39
C VAL A 149 -0.31 -3.56 -1.33
N VAL A 150 0.21 -2.41 -0.93
CA VAL A 150 -0.43 -1.49 0.02
C VAL A 150 -0.29 -0.08 -0.54
N ALA A 151 -1.40 0.62 -0.71
CA ALA A 151 -1.37 2.01 -1.13
C ALA A 151 -2.42 2.83 -0.38
N GLY A 152 -2.09 4.06 0.02
CA GLY A 152 -3.03 4.91 0.72
C GLY A 152 -2.48 6.26 1.17
N SER A 153 -3.36 7.01 1.83
CA SER A 153 -3.07 8.27 2.49
C SER A 153 -2.99 8.12 4.01
N MET A 154 -2.13 8.91 4.66
CA MET A 154 -2.12 9.10 6.11
C MET A 154 -3.08 10.26 6.47
N PRO A 155 -3.65 10.28 7.69
CA PRO A 155 -4.47 11.39 8.16
C PRO A 155 -3.73 12.73 8.04
N GLY A 156 -4.41 13.77 7.53
CA GLY A 156 -3.83 15.10 7.34
C GLY A 156 -3.12 15.31 5.99
N ALA A 157 -3.10 14.32 5.10
CA ALA A 157 -2.71 14.54 3.71
C ALA A 157 -3.77 15.43 3.03
N SER A 158 -3.42 16.67 2.68
CA SER A 158 -4.30 17.65 2.02
C SER A 158 -4.63 17.28 0.56
N GLU A 159 -3.96 16.28 0.00
CA GLU A 159 -4.03 15.88 -1.41
C GLU A 159 -4.89 14.61 -1.61
N ILE A 160 -6.11 14.61 -1.06
CA ILE A 160 -7.05 13.48 -1.18
C ILE A 160 -7.74 13.44 -2.55
N ALA A 161 -7.81 14.57 -3.26
CA ALA A 161 -8.69 14.75 -4.42
C ALA A 161 -8.55 13.64 -5.49
N ASP A 162 -7.34 13.09 -5.69
CA ASP A 162 -7.08 12.05 -6.69
C ASP A 162 -6.41 10.78 -6.14
N MET A 163 -6.49 10.54 -4.84
CA MET A 163 -5.81 9.38 -4.22
C MET A 163 -6.35 8.05 -4.73
N GLY A 164 -7.64 7.97 -5.04
CA GLY A 164 -8.24 6.78 -5.66
C GLY A 164 -7.55 6.45 -7.00
N ALA A 165 -7.41 7.44 -7.89
CA ALA A 165 -6.76 7.27 -9.18
C ALA A 165 -5.27 6.94 -9.05
N ALA A 166 -4.56 7.54 -8.07
CA ALA A 166 -3.17 7.22 -7.78
C ALA A 166 -3.01 5.76 -7.30
N ILE A 167 -3.89 5.29 -6.43
CA ILE A 167 -3.93 3.89 -5.99
C ILE A 167 -4.21 2.96 -7.19
N ASP A 168 -5.21 3.29 -8.01
CA ASP A 168 -5.58 2.48 -9.17
C ASP A 168 -4.43 2.38 -10.17
N ARG A 169 -3.73 3.50 -10.42
CA ARG A 169 -2.52 3.53 -11.27
C ARG A 169 -1.40 2.67 -10.68
N PHE A 170 -1.11 2.81 -9.39
CA PHE A 170 -0.08 2.00 -8.74
C PHE A 170 -0.36 0.50 -8.88
N TYR A 171 -1.59 0.07 -8.58
CA TYR A 171 -2.01 -1.33 -8.71
C TYR A 171 -1.98 -1.82 -10.16
N GLY A 172 -2.43 -1.01 -11.12
CA GLY A 172 -2.40 -1.34 -12.54
C GLY A 172 -0.98 -1.42 -13.13
N SER A 173 0.00 -0.81 -12.47
CA SER A 173 1.40 -0.80 -12.91
C SER A 173 2.23 -1.97 -12.39
N ILE A 174 1.68 -2.82 -11.51
CA ILE A 174 2.41 -3.93 -10.90
C ILE A 174 2.78 -4.97 -11.96
N GLU A 175 4.07 -5.22 -12.12
CA GLU A 175 4.61 -6.28 -12.95
C GLU A 175 5.49 -7.20 -12.10
N VAL A 176 5.28 -8.50 -12.20
CA VAL A 176 6.06 -9.52 -11.49
C VAL A 176 6.79 -10.39 -12.50
N LYS A 177 8.12 -10.42 -12.41
CA LYS A 177 8.94 -11.33 -13.21
C LYS A 177 8.88 -12.74 -12.62
N ASN A 178 8.75 -13.73 -13.50
CA ASN A 178 8.78 -15.15 -13.16
C ASN A 178 10.18 -15.62 -12.78
#